data_AF-A0A7Y5Q828-F1
#
_entry.id   AF-A0A7Y5Q828-F1
#
_cell.length_a   1.000
_cell.length_b   1.000
_cell.length_c   1.000
_cell.angle_alpha   90.00
_cell.angle_beta   90.00
_cell.angle_gamma   90.00
#
_symmetry.space_group_name_H-M   'P 1'
#
loop_
_entity.id
_entity.type
_entity.pdbx_description
1 polymer ?
#
loop_
_entity_poly.entity_id
_entity_poly.type
_entity_poly.pdbx_seq_one_letter_code
_entity_poly.pdbx_strand_id
1 'polypeptide(L)'
;MRRRAFTLIELLVVIAIIAILAAILFPVFAKAREKARQNSCLSNLKQLTTAVLQYTQDYDERVPIDGYGPYVAPANYPNAPFWDVLILPYVKSQQIYVCPSYSAATRTYRYNTYHGRQSSSLAAIQSPSTTIVMVDARSGAFNNLTAWGLRDWGDIQDTHNEGANLACYDGHVKWAKVQPALYSGWQVPGFSYQ
;
A
#
# COMPACT_ATOMS: atom_id res chain seq x y z
N MET A 1 -46.18 25.11 -39.39
CA MET A 1 -44.79 25.09 -38.87
C MET A 1 -44.01 24.03 -39.63
N ARG A 2 -42.97 24.42 -40.39
CA ARG A 2 -42.15 23.50 -41.17
C ARG A 2 -41.15 22.82 -40.22
N ARG A 3 -41.33 21.53 -39.91
CA ARG A 3 -40.36 20.77 -39.12
C ARG A 3 -39.11 20.57 -39.98
N ARG A 4 -37.94 21.00 -39.48
CA ARG A 4 -36.65 20.68 -40.11
C ARG A 4 -36.38 19.19 -39.85
N ALA A 5 -36.27 18.41 -40.92
CA ALA A 5 -35.83 17.02 -40.83
C ALA A 5 -34.30 16.99 -40.75
N PHE A 6 -33.77 16.23 -39.79
CA PHE A 6 -32.32 16.01 -39.66
C PHE A 6 -31.84 15.14 -40.83
N THR A 7 -30.74 15.52 -41.46
CA THR A 7 -30.15 14.69 -42.53
C THR A 7 -29.33 13.54 -41.91
N LEU A 8 -29.25 12.42 -42.63
CA LEU A 8 -28.46 11.26 -42.19
C LEU A 8 -26.98 11.63 -41.99
N ILE A 9 -26.46 12.52 -42.84
CA ILE A 9 -25.07 12.99 -42.77
C ILE A 9 -24.81 13.78 -41.49
N GLU A 10 -25.69 14.69 -41.10
CA GLU A 10 -25.55 15.46 -39.86
C GLU A 10 -25.50 14.55 -38.63
N LEU A 11 -26.36 13.52 -38.60
CA LEU A 11 -26.34 12.54 -37.52
C LEU A 11 -25.04 11.72 -37.50
N LEU A 12 -24.56 11.33 -38.68
CA LEU A 12 -23.35 10.51 -38.83
C LEU A 12 -22.09 11.28 -38.38
N VAL A 13 -21.98 12.56 -38.72
CA VAL A 13 -20.84 13.40 -38.29
C VAL A 13 -20.83 13.56 -36.77
N VAL A 14 -21.99 13.74 -36.14
CA VAL A 14 -22.08 13.90 -34.67
C VAL A 14 -21.64 12.63 -33.95
N ILE A 15 -22.10 11.46 -34.37
CA ILE A 15 -21.68 10.20 -33.74
C ILE A 15 -20.18 9.94 -33.98
N ALA A 16 -19.64 10.33 -35.13
CA ALA A 16 -18.21 10.20 -35.42
C ALA A 16 -17.37 11.07 -34.47
N ILE A 17 -17.77 12.32 -34.24
CA ILE A 17 -17.10 13.21 -33.30
C ILE A 17 -17.19 12.66 -31.87
N ILE A 18 -18.37 12.20 -31.42
CA ILE A 18 -18.53 11.60 -30.09
C ILE A 18 -17.64 10.36 -29.94
N ALA A 19 -17.57 9.49 -30.95
CA ALA A 19 -16.72 8.30 -30.92
C ALA A 19 -15.24 8.65 -30.77
N ILE A 20 -14.75 9.65 -31.49
CA ILE A 20 -13.36 10.13 -31.38
C ILE A 20 -13.08 10.70 -29.99
N LEU A 21 -13.97 11.55 -29.48
CA LEU A 21 -13.81 12.15 -28.15
C LEU A 21 -13.83 11.09 -27.05
N ALA A 22 -14.76 10.14 -27.14
CA ALA A 22 -14.87 9.04 -26.18
C ALA A 22 -13.61 8.15 -26.21
N ALA A 23 -13.08 7.83 -27.40
CA ALA A 23 -11.87 7.03 -27.56
C ALA A 23 -10.65 7.63 -26.86
N ILE A 24 -10.51 8.96 -26.82
CA ILE A 24 -9.43 9.65 -26.11
C ILE A 24 -9.75 9.78 -24.60
N LEU A 25 -11.01 10.02 -24.25
CA LEU A 25 -11.42 10.27 -22.88
C LEU A 25 -11.36 9.01 -22.00
N PHE A 26 -11.71 7.84 -22.52
CA PHE A 26 -11.69 6.58 -21.77
C PHE A 26 -10.32 6.23 -21.14
N PRO A 27 -9.20 6.18 -21.89
CA PRO A 27 -7.90 5.85 -21.32
C PRO A 27 -7.40 6.91 -20.33
N VAL A 28 -7.69 8.19 -20.58
CA VAL A 28 -7.33 9.29 -19.67
C VAL A 28 -8.12 9.18 -18.36
N PHE A 29 -9.41 8.93 -18.44
CA PHE A 29 -10.28 8.77 -17.28
C PHE A 29 -9.88 7.55 -16.44
N ALA A 30 -9.52 6.43 -17.07
CA ALA A 30 -9.02 5.24 -16.37
C ALA A 30 -7.75 5.54 -15.56
N LYS A 31 -6.77 6.25 -16.15
CA LYS A 31 -5.55 6.67 -15.45
C LYS A 31 -5.84 7.64 -14.30
N ALA A 32 -6.72 8.62 -14.51
CA ALA A 32 -7.11 9.58 -13.48
C ALA A 32 -7.79 8.89 -12.28
N ARG A 33 -8.69 7.92 -12.55
CA ARG A 33 -9.34 7.11 -11.52
C ARG A 33 -8.34 6.28 -10.72
N GLU A 34 -7.34 5.69 -11.38
CA GLU A 34 -6.31 4.93 -10.69
C GLU A 34 -5.40 5.82 -9.83
N LYS A 35 -5.08 7.04 -10.30
CA LYS A 35 -4.37 8.02 -9.48
C LYS A 35 -5.16 8.42 -8.23
N ALA A 36 -6.48 8.56 -8.32
CA ALA A 36 -7.31 8.82 -7.15
C ALA A 36 -7.26 7.66 -6.14
N ARG A 37 -7.34 6.40 -6.62
CA ARG A 37 -7.20 5.21 -5.76
C ARG A 37 -5.81 5.11 -5.13
N GLN A 38 -4.76 5.41 -5.89
CA GLN A 38 -3.39 5.48 -5.39
C GLN A 38 -3.27 6.49 -4.24
N ASN A 39 -3.87 7.68 -4.36
CA ASN A 39 -3.85 8.69 -3.31
C ASN A 39 -4.57 8.23 -2.04
N SER A 40 -5.72 7.55 -2.19
CA SER A 40 -6.41 6.94 -1.06
C SER A 40 -5.57 5.85 -0.39
N CYS A 41 -4.88 5.01 -1.17
CA CYS A 41 -3.96 3.99 -0.67
C CYS A 41 -2.77 4.61 0.09
N LEU A 42 -2.23 5.73 -0.38
CA LEU A 42 -1.19 6.50 0.29
C LEU A 42 -1.68 7.06 1.64
N SER A 43 -2.91 7.58 1.69
CA SER A 43 -3.54 8.04 2.94
C SER A 43 -3.76 6.90 3.93
N ASN A 44 -4.19 5.73 3.45
CA ASN A 44 -4.32 4.52 4.26
C ASN A 44 -2.98 4.09 4.88
N LEU A 45 -1.90 4.04 4.08
CA LEU A 45 -0.55 3.77 4.58
C LEU A 45 -0.13 4.76 5.66
N LYS A 46 -0.38 6.06 5.45
CA LYS A 46 -0.05 7.08 6.45
C LYS A 46 -0.78 6.83 7.77
N GLN A 47 -2.05 6.47 7.72
CA GLN A 47 -2.84 6.13 8.92
C GLN A 47 -2.32 4.88 9.61
N LEU A 48 -2.05 3.80 8.86
CA LEU A 48 -1.51 2.54 9.41
C LEU A 48 -0.13 2.71 10.01
N THR A 49 0.78 3.42 9.33
CA THR A 49 2.11 3.71 9.86
C THR A 49 2.05 4.59 11.10
N THR A 50 1.13 5.56 11.13
CA THR A 50 0.92 6.37 12.35
C THR A 50 0.47 5.48 13.52
N ALA A 51 -0.45 4.54 13.27
CA ALA A 51 -0.89 3.57 14.27
C ALA A 51 0.26 2.66 14.76
N VAL A 52 1.15 2.23 13.86
CA VAL A 52 2.38 1.51 14.23
C VAL A 52 3.28 2.35 15.13
N LEU A 53 3.49 3.63 14.81
CA LEU A 53 4.32 4.51 15.63
C LEU A 53 3.69 4.84 16.99
N GLN A 54 2.37 4.96 17.06
CA GLN A 54 1.66 5.11 18.33
C GLN A 54 1.81 3.87 19.21
N TYR A 55 1.64 2.67 18.64
CA TYR A 55 1.97 1.44 19.33
C TYR A 55 3.43 1.45 19.82
N THR A 56 4.38 1.83 18.97
CA THR A 56 5.79 1.86 19.36
C THR A 56 6.07 2.79 20.53
N GLN A 57 5.37 3.93 20.63
CA GLN A 57 5.49 4.84 21.77
C GLN A 57 4.98 4.23 23.08
N ASP A 58 3.91 3.44 23.02
CA ASP A 58 3.30 2.82 24.21
C ASP A 58 4.02 1.54 24.68
N TYR A 59 4.84 0.92 23.82
CA TYR A 59 5.46 -0.39 24.05
C TYR A 59 6.99 -0.35 23.96
N ASP A 60 7.64 0.42 24.85
CA ASP A 60 9.11 0.49 25.05
C ASP A 60 9.91 0.79 23.76
N GLU A 61 9.37 1.66 22.91
CA GLU A 61 9.96 1.99 21.61
C GLU A 61 10.14 0.78 20.69
N ARG A 62 9.37 -0.30 20.88
CA ARG A 62 9.45 -1.50 20.05
C ARG A 62 8.37 -1.51 18.98
N VAL A 63 8.74 -1.94 17.79
CA VAL A 63 7.78 -2.08 16.69
C VAL A 63 6.85 -3.28 16.95
N PRO A 64 5.59 -3.25 16.48
CA PRO A 64 4.67 -4.37 16.60
C PRO A 64 5.31 -5.67 16.10
N ILE A 65 5.17 -6.73 16.89
CA ILE A 65 5.68 -8.04 16.49
C ILE A 65 4.85 -8.57 15.32
N ASP A 66 5.52 -9.15 14.32
CA ASP A 66 4.88 -9.87 13.22
C ASP A 66 5.14 -11.38 13.41
N GLY A 67 4.34 -11.95 14.30
CA GLY A 67 4.54 -13.28 14.86
C GLY A 67 3.87 -14.38 14.02
N TYR A 68 4.67 -15.13 13.27
CA TYR A 68 4.32 -16.48 12.87
C TYR A 68 4.33 -17.36 14.13
N GLY A 69 3.24 -18.09 14.41
CA GLY A 69 3.18 -19.08 15.49
C GLY A 69 4.32 -20.12 15.41
N PRO A 70 4.33 -21.08 16.34
CA PRO A 70 5.39 -21.57 17.25
C PRO A 70 6.88 -21.63 16.82
N TYR A 71 7.31 -21.06 15.71
CA TYR A 71 8.68 -21.20 15.18
C TYR A 71 9.62 -20.01 15.44
N VAL A 72 9.13 -18.90 16.02
CA VAL A 72 9.98 -17.71 16.21
C VAL A 72 9.68 -16.89 17.47
N ALA A 73 8.69 -17.26 18.27
CA ALA A 73 8.54 -16.69 19.60
C ALA A 73 9.54 -17.36 20.56
N PRO A 74 10.13 -16.64 21.54
CA PRO A 74 10.61 -17.29 22.75
C PRO A 74 9.51 -18.24 23.23
N ALA A 75 9.86 -19.43 23.73
CA ALA A 75 8.94 -20.55 24.04
C ALA A 75 7.71 -20.21 24.92
N ASN A 76 7.56 -18.97 25.35
CA ASN A 76 6.52 -18.41 26.20
C ASN A 76 5.36 -17.71 25.44
N TYR A 77 5.40 -17.54 24.11
CA TYR A 77 4.32 -16.90 23.35
C TYR A 77 3.86 -17.70 22.10
N PRO A 78 3.19 -18.87 22.29
CA PRO A 78 2.73 -19.71 21.18
C PRO A 78 1.66 -19.07 20.26
N ASN A 79 1.14 -17.88 20.61
CA ASN A 79 0.11 -17.14 19.87
C ASN A 79 0.41 -15.62 19.80
N ALA A 80 1.62 -15.22 19.42
CA ALA A 80 1.91 -13.78 19.26
C ALA A 80 0.94 -13.16 18.23
N PRO A 81 0.19 -12.11 18.58
CA PRO A 81 -0.71 -11.44 17.65
C PRO A 81 0.08 -10.81 16.50
N PHE A 82 -0.51 -10.82 15.30
CA PHE A 82 0.06 -10.15 14.14
C PHE A 82 0.11 -8.62 14.33
N TRP A 83 1.02 -7.96 13.61
CA TRP A 83 1.20 -6.52 13.67
C TRP A 83 -0.12 -5.76 13.48
N ASP A 84 -1.00 -6.24 12.61
CA ASP A 84 -2.24 -5.57 12.24
C ASP A 84 -3.29 -5.64 13.35
N VAL A 85 -3.28 -6.72 14.14
CA VAL A 85 -4.08 -6.92 15.34
C VAL A 85 -3.59 -6.03 16.48
N LEU A 86 -2.27 -5.95 16.66
CA LEU A 86 -1.64 -5.15 17.71
C LEU A 86 -1.93 -3.66 17.60
N ILE A 87 -2.06 -3.16 16.38
CA ILE A 87 -2.34 -1.74 16.16
C ILE A 87 -3.84 -1.40 16.13
N LEU A 88 -4.74 -2.38 16.28
CA LEU A 88 -6.20 -2.15 16.23
C LEU A 88 -6.70 -1.05 17.18
N PRO A 89 -6.19 -0.91 18.44
CA PRO A 89 -6.62 0.18 19.33
C PRO A 89 -6.32 1.58 18.79
N TYR A 90 -5.35 1.70 17.90
CA TYR A 90 -4.90 2.96 17.29
C TYR A 90 -5.57 3.24 15.93
N VAL A 91 -6.38 2.30 15.43
CA VAL A 91 -7.05 2.40 14.13
C VAL A 91 -8.56 2.57 14.29
N LYS A 92 -9.11 3.61 13.66
CA LYS A 92 -10.55 3.95 13.72
C LYS A 92 -11.43 3.17 12.75
N SER A 93 -10.86 2.61 11.69
CA SER A 93 -11.61 1.89 10.66
C SER A 93 -10.78 0.77 10.04
N GLN A 94 -11.34 -0.44 9.98
CA GLN A 94 -10.65 -1.58 9.37
C GLN A 94 -10.60 -1.52 7.83
N GLN A 95 -11.37 -0.63 7.20
CA GLN A 95 -11.34 -0.43 5.75
C GLN A 95 -9.99 0.11 5.26
N ILE A 96 -9.24 0.81 6.13
CA ILE A 96 -7.95 1.40 5.75
C ILE A 96 -6.87 0.35 5.49
N TYR A 97 -7.10 -0.90 5.86
CA TYR A 97 -6.16 -1.99 5.55
C TYR A 97 -6.36 -2.59 4.16
N VAL A 98 -7.34 -2.08 3.40
CA VAL A 98 -7.63 -2.54 2.04
C VAL A 98 -7.35 -1.39 1.07
N CYS A 99 -6.53 -1.68 0.07
CA CYS A 99 -6.22 -0.77 -1.02
C CYS A 99 -7.45 -0.68 -1.94
N PRO A 100 -7.95 0.52 -2.27
CA PRO A 100 -9.14 0.69 -3.12
C PRO A 100 -9.02 0.14 -4.55
N SER A 101 -7.82 -0.21 -4.99
CA SER A 101 -7.59 -0.87 -6.29
C SER A 101 -7.81 -2.39 -6.24
N TYR A 102 -7.97 -2.99 -5.04
CA TYR A 102 -8.16 -4.43 -4.83
C TYR A 102 -9.33 -4.68 -3.87
N SER A 103 -10.33 -5.46 -4.29
CA SER A 103 -11.60 -5.58 -3.54
C SER A 103 -11.98 -7.01 -3.12
N ALA A 104 -11.03 -7.94 -3.00
CA ALA A 104 -11.31 -9.35 -2.72
C ALA A 104 -11.24 -9.75 -1.24
N ALA A 105 -11.53 -8.83 -0.31
CA ALA A 105 -11.61 -9.08 1.15
C ALA A 105 -10.29 -9.49 1.84
N THR A 106 -9.16 -8.86 1.47
CA THR A 106 -7.87 -9.13 2.11
C THR A 106 -7.15 -7.83 2.52
N ARG A 107 -6.43 -7.84 3.65
CA ARG A 107 -5.40 -6.86 4.01
C ARG A 107 -4.39 -6.76 2.86
N THR A 108 -4.22 -5.59 2.26
CA THR A 108 -3.38 -5.40 1.06
C THR A 108 -2.13 -4.57 1.34
N TYR A 109 -1.65 -4.60 2.58
CA TYR A 109 -0.43 -3.93 3.00
C TYR A 109 0.50 -4.96 3.63
N ARG A 110 1.77 -4.93 3.21
CA ARG A 110 2.83 -5.81 3.73
C ARG A 110 3.66 -5.03 4.73
N TYR A 111 3.93 -5.65 5.87
CA TYR A 111 4.73 -5.07 6.95
C TYR A 111 6.15 -5.65 6.96
N ASN A 112 7.12 -4.86 7.38
CA ASN A 112 8.54 -5.26 7.42
C ASN A 112 8.75 -6.41 8.41
N THR A 113 8.98 -7.61 7.90
CA THR A 113 9.16 -8.82 8.71
C THR A 113 10.51 -8.88 9.42
N TYR A 114 11.53 -8.21 8.88
CA TYR A 114 12.86 -8.21 9.46
C TYR A 114 12.84 -7.56 10.85
N HIS A 115 12.26 -6.36 10.94
CA HIS A 115 12.08 -5.67 12.21
C HIS A 115 10.86 -6.20 12.99
N GLY A 116 9.80 -6.60 12.29
CA GLY A 116 8.58 -7.15 12.90
C GLY A 116 8.82 -8.46 13.67
N ARG A 117 9.58 -9.42 13.13
CA ARG A 117 9.79 -10.73 13.81
C ARG A 117 10.51 -10.62 15.14
N GLN A 118 11.45 -9.69 15.23
CA GLN A 118 12.25 -9.48 16.45
C GLN A 118 11.64 -8.43 17.38
N SER A 119 10.53 -7.79 16.96
CA SER A 119 10.00 -6.58 17.58
C SER A 119 11.16 -5.60 17.85
N SER A 120 11.92 -5.23 16.81
CA SER A 120 13.09 -4.37 16.96
C SER A 120 12.72 -3.06 17.67
N SER A 121 13.64 -2.52 18.48
CA SER A 121 13.49 -1.15 18.99
C SER A 121 13.68 -0.15 17.85
N LEU A 122 13.04 1.01 17.94
CA LEU A 122 13.19 2.08 16.98
C LEU A 122 14.66 2.55 16.88
N ALA A 123 15.39 2.52 18.00
CA ALA A 123 16.83 2.79 18.04
C ALA A 123 17.69 1.80 17.25
N ALA A 124 17.23 0.56 17.04
CA ALA A 124 17.93 -0.42 16.21
C ALA A 124 17.78 -0.14 14.70
N ILE A 125 16.87 0.76 14.32
CA ILE A 125 16.62 1.15 12.92
C ILE A 125 17.50 2.35 12.60
N GLN A 126 18.67 2.09 12.01
CA GLN A 126 19.72 3.11 11.77
C GLN A 126 19.28 4.25 10.84
N SER A 127 18.34 4.01 9.93
CA SER A 127 17.87 5.03 8.97
C SER A 127 16.35 5.00 8.85
N PRO A 128 15.59 5.50 9.86
CA PRO A 128 14.13 5.40 9.89
C PRO A 128 13.45 6.05 8.69
N SER A 129 14.05 7.11 8.14
CA SER A 129 13.52 7.85 6.99
C SER A 129 13.66 7.15 5.64
N THR A 130 14.51 6.12 5.56
CA THR A 130 14.71 5.36 4.32
C THR A 130 14.35 3.90 4.48
N THR A 131 14.22 3.41 5.72
CA THR A 131 13.85 2.02 6.01
C THR A 131 12.35 1.84 5.87
N ILE A 132 11.91 0.95 4.98
CA ILE A 132 10.49 0.67 4.76
C ILE A 132 9.89 -0.02 5.99
N VAL A 133 8.78 0.49 6.49
CA VAL A 133 7.92 -0.19 7.47
C VAL A 133 6.77 -0.93 6.80
N MET A 134 6.19 -0.37 5.74
CA MET A 134 5.02 -0.93 5.07
C MET A 134 4.98 -0.59 3.58
N VAL A 135 4.39 -1.46 2.79
CA VAL A 135 4.18 -1.27 1.34
C VAL A 135 2.80 -1.76 0.95
N ASP A 136 2.18 -1.12 -0.04
CA ASP A 136 0.96 -1.66 -0.66
C ASP A 136 1.25 -2.89 -1.54
N ALA A 137 0.25 -3.76 -1.68
CA ALA A 137 0.39 -4.99 -2.47
C ALA A 137 -0.90 -5.33 -3.22
N ARG A 138 -0.77 -6.06 -4.34
CA ARG A 138 -1.90 -6.43 -5.21
C ARG A 138 -2.74 -7.57 -4.67
N SER A 139 -2.18 -8.38 -3.77
CA SER A 139 -2.88 -9.45 -3.10
C SER A 139 -2.41 -9.56 -1.66
N GLY A 140 -3.35 -9.47 -0.73
CA GLY A 140 -3.21 -10.20 0.53
C GLY A 140 -3.52 -11.66 0.23
N ALA A 141 -2.56 -12.57 0.39
CA ALA A 141 -2.97 -13.94 0.64
C ALA A 141 -3.60 -13.95 2.02
N PHE A 142 -4.82 -14.46 2.15
CA PHE A 142 -5.28 -15.04 3.41
C PHE A 142 -5.29 -16.53 3.17
N ASN A 143 -4.33 -17.24 3.72
CA ASN A 143 -4.56 -18.61 4.15
C ASN A 143 -4.46 -18.61 5.68
N ASN A 144 -5.57 -18.19 6.31
CA ASN A 144 -5.87 -18.17 7.75
C ASN A 144 -4.83 -17.59 8.75
N LEU A 145 -3.62 -17.20 8.35
CA LEU A 145 -2.59 -16.79 9.32
C LEU A 145 -1.50 -15.81 8.80
N THR A 146 -1.60 -15.15 7.64
CA THR A 146 -0.57 -14.17 7.25
C THR A 146 -1.09 -13.20 6.19
N ALA A 147 -0.68 -11.92 6.24
CA ALA A 147 -0.29 -11.23 5.00
C ALA A 147 1.15 -11.65 4.73
N TRP A 148 1.56 -11.93 3.48
CA TRP A 148 2.97 -12.15 3.19
C TRP A 148 3.75 -10.90 3.58
N GLY A 149 4.40 -10.94 4.73
CA GLY A 149 5.17 -9.80 5.18
C GLY A 149 6.29 -9.49 4.20
N LEU A 150 6.73 -8.25 4.20
CA LEU A 150 7.80 -7.75 3.35
C LEU A 150 9.12 -8.39 3.84
N ARG A 151 9.67 -9.36 3.07
CA ARG A 151 10.90 -10.11 3.39
C ARG A 151 12.11 -9.68 2.56
N ASP A 152 11.86 -9.16 1.37
CA ASP A 152 12.87 -8.58 0.49
C ASP A 152 12.23 -7.65 -0.56
N TRP A 153 13.06 -7.04 -1.40
CA TRP A 153 12.63 -6.18 -2.50
C TRP A 153 11.77 -6.89 -3.55
N GLY A 154 11.86 -8.21 -3.68
CA GLY A 154 11.04 -9.02 -4.59
C GLY A 154 9.58 -9.19 -4.14
N ASP A 155 9.28 -8.92 -2.86
CA ASP A 155 7.91 -8.91 -2.34
C ASP A 155 7.14 -7.62 -2.71
N ILE A 156 7.84 -6.57 -3.18
CA ILE A 156 7.21 -5.32 -3.61
C ILE A 156 6.65 -5.48 -5.02
N GLN A 157 5.36 -5.17 -5.16
CA GLN A 157 4.64 -5.28 -6.42
C GLN A 157 4.31 -3.89 -6.96
N ASP A 158 4.14 -3.78 -8.27
CA ASP A 158 3.79 -2.56 -8.97
C ASP A 158 2.30 -2.19 -8.82
N THR A 159 1.82 -2.16 -7.58
CA THR A 159 0.42 -1.96 -7.16
C THR A 159 -0.28 -0.78 -7.84
N HIS A 160 0.40 0.36 -7.99
CA HIS A 160 -0.16 1.55 -8.61
C HIS A 160 0.79 2.14 -9.65
N ASN A 161 0.31 2.24 -10.89
CA ASN A 161 0.99 2.97 -11.97
C ASN A 161 2.48 2.58 -12.15
N GLU A 162 2.79 1.28 -12.27
CA GLU A 162 4.15 0.73 -12.38
C GLU A 162 5.04 0.92 -11.13
N GLY A 163 4.43 1.24 -9.99
CA GLY A 163 5.13 1.46 -8.73
C GLY A 163 4.32 1.00 -7.52
N ALA A 164 4.83 1.26 -6.32
CA ALA A 164 4.17 0.94 -5.06
C ALA A 164 4.18 2.18 -4.15
N ASN A 165 3.17 2.33 -3.29
CA ASN A 165 3.28 3.27 -2.19
C ASN A 165 4.00 2.61 -1.02
N LEU A 166 5.00 3.31 -0.49
CA LEU A 166 5.89 2.86 0.56
C LEU A 166 5.75 3.79 1.75
N ALA A 167 5.81 3.25 2.95
CA ALA A 167 5.93 3.99 4.19
C ALA A 167 7.25 3.65 4.88
N CYS A 168 7.85 4.63 5.55
CA CYS A 168 9.09 4.49 6.31
C CYS A 168 8.86 4.61 7.83
N TYR A 169 9.84 4.18 8.62
CA TYR A 169 9.77 4.17 10.09
C TYR A 169 9.76 5.54 10.76
N ASP A 170 9.95 6.62 10.01
CA ASP A 170 9.71 8.00 10.48
C ASP A 170 8.30 8.51 10.14
N GLY A 171 7.47 7.66 9.52
CA GLY A 171 6.11 7.99 9.13
C GLY A 171 5.97 8.66 7.76
N HIS A 172 7.06 8.87 7.01
CA HIS A 172 6.93 9.34 5.63
C HIS A 172 6.28 8.27 4.75
N VAL A 173 5.45 8.71 3.80
CA VAL A 173 4.84 7.84 2.79
C VAL A 173 5.06 8.45 1.42
N LYS A 174 5.51 7.65 0.46
CA LYS A 174 5.83 8.09 -0.90
C LYS A 174 5.59 6.96 -1.88
N TRP A 175 5.20 7.32 -3.10
CA TRP A 175 5.21 6.39 -4.22
C TRP A 175 6.61 6.25 -4.80
N ALA A 176 7.03 5.02 -5.08
CA ALA A 176 8.27 4.74 -5.78
C ALA A 176 8.06 3.73 -6.90
N LYS A 177 8.85 3.86 -7.97
CA LYS A 177 8.90 2.86 -9.04
C LYS A 177 9.55 1.60 -8.50
N VAL A 178 8.94 0.43 -8.72
CA VAL A 178 9.52 -0.85 -8.31
C VAL A 178 10.65 -1.19 -9.27
N GLN A 179 11.89 -1.16 -8.78
CA GLN A 179 13.07 -1.56 -9.54
C GLN A 179 13.72 -2.76 -8.85
N PRO A 180 13.75 -3.94 -9.47
CA PRO A 180 14.35 -5.13 -8.88
C PRO A 180 15.86 -4.99 -8.56
N ALA A 181 16.57 -4.04 -9.15
CA ALA A 181 18.04 -3.97 -9.15
C ALA A 181 18.72 -3.42 -7.88
N LEU A 182 18.02 -3.28 -6.75
CA LEU A 182 18.52 -2.57 -5.57
C LEU A 182 18.69 -3.51 -4.37
N TYR A 183 19.66 -4.43 -4.47
CA TYR A 183 19.87 -5.54 -3.54
C TYR A 183 20.90 -5.27 -2.43
N SER A 184 20.82 -4.15 -1.71
CA SER A 184 21.55 -4.04 -0.43
C SER A 184 20.83 -3.13 0.56
N GLY A 185 20.30 -3.72 1.63
CA GLY A 185 19.66 -3.00 2.73
C GLY A 185 18.18 -2.65 2.47
N TRP A 186 17.40 -2.60 3.53
CA TRP A 186 15.97 -2.24 3.53
C TRP A 186 15.68 -0.76 3.18
N GLN A 187 16.64 -0.08 2.55
CA GLN A 187 16.63 1.35 2.29
C GLN A 187 16.04 1.64 0.93
N VAL A 188 15.00 2.48 0.86
CA VAL A 188 14.42 2.93 -0.41
C VAL A 188 15.42 3.78 -1.19
N PRO A 189 15.82 3.38 -2.41
CA PRO A 189 16.75 4.17 -3.20
C PRO A 189 16.08 5.46 -3.68
N GLY A 190 16.72 6.61 -3.42
CA GLY A 190 16.16 7.93 -3.76
C GLY A 190 15.23 8.54 -2.69
N PHE A 191 15.30 8.08 -1.44
CA PHE A 191 14.67 8.73 -0.28
C PHE A 191 15.61 9.73 0.44
N SER A 192 16.79 10.00 -0.11
CA SER A 192 17.63 11.11 0.36
C SER A 192 16.90 12.43 0.09
N TYR A 193 16.70 13.22 1.15
CA TYR A 193 16.18 14.59 1.08
C TYR A 193 16.84 15.34 -0.08
N GLN A 194 16.05 15.70 -1.09
CA GLN A 194 16.28 16.93 -1.83
C GLN A 194 15.42 18.00 -1.18
#